data_AF-A0A0S8AF72-F1
#
_entry.id   AF-A0A0S8AF72-F1
#
_cell.length_a   1.000
_cell.length_b   1.000
_cell.length_c   1.000
_cell.angle_alpha   90.00
_cell.angle_beta   90.00
_cell.angle_gamma   90.00
#
_symmetry.space_group_name_H-M   'P 1'
#
loop_
_entity.id
_entity.type
_entity.pdbx_description
1 polymer ?
#
loop_
_entity_poly.entity_id
_entity_poly.type
_entity_poly.pdbx_seq_one_letter_code
_entity_poly.pdbx_strand_id
1 'polypeptide(L)'
;DCLGPQERAAKILAVLKGLGYHGALIGNLSSDFSEIKQVLDKAETLQSDWRNFLADLDFSGSASPFYYFQKDPQNGLSTSNPSPVALKHFPLPTYSFSYFVDWLVYVPRGPLFTLTGRFCHFCSSRKYWYAFLWLLEYISKGLLYGCNMCGDCTLYACGFLCYRSGCPKNMLNGPCGGSIEGYCEVFPEKKRCYWVKVYHNIKGVKQHVTFTAPPIPASDPSLQRTSSWINFFMGKDHRKMKFEGR
;
A
#
# COMPACT_ATOMS: atom_id res chain seq x y z
N ASP A 1 29.32 15.10 0.20
CA ASP A 1 28.96 16.41 -0.38
C ASP A 1 27.63 16.32 -1.10
N CYS A 2 26.59 16.93 -0.53
CA CYS A 2 25.25 16.89 -1.12
C CYS A 2 25.17 17.86 -2.31
N LEU A 3 24.93 17.34 -3.51
CA LEU A 3 24.64 18.13 -4.70
C LEU A 3 23.50 19.14 -4.41
N GLY A 4 23.68 20.39 -4.83
CA GLY A 4 22.62 21.39 -4.74
C GLY A 4 21.35 20.96 -5.49
N PRO A 5 20.16 21.39 -5.05
CA PRO A 5 18.89 20.95 -5.63
C PRO A 5 18.78 21.24 -7.14
N GLN A 6 19.30 22.38 -7.60
CA GLN A 6 19.31 22.73 -9.02
C GLN A 6 20.22 21.81 -9.84
N GLU A 7 21.39 21.45 -9.31
CA GLU A 7 22.33 20.55 -10.00
C GLU A 7 21.78 19.13 -10.09
N ARG A 8 21.14 18.65 -9.02
CA ARG A 8 20.44 17.37 -9.03
C ARG A 8 19.34 17.34 -10.09
N ALA A 9 18.53 18.40 -10.18
CA ALA A 9 17.49 18.52 -11.19
C ALA A 9 18.08 18.50 -12.62
N ALA A 10 19.15 19.25 -12.86
CA ALA A 10 19.82 19.28 -14.16
C ALA A 10 20.35 17.90 -14.59
N LYS A 11 20.99 17.16 -13.66
CA LYS A 11 21.45 15.79 -13.89
C LYS A 11 20.29 14.86 -14.23
N ILE A 12 19.20 14.89 -13.47
CA ILE A 12 18.00 14.06 -13.74
C ILE A 12 17.44 14.35 -15.13
N LEU A 13 17.33 15.62 -15.53
CA LEU A 13 16.83 16.02 -16.86
C LEU A 13 17.72 15.50 -17.99
N ALA A 14 19.05 15.60 -17.83
CA ALA A 14 20.00 15.08 -18.79
C ALA A 14 19.89 13.55 -18.96
N VAL A 15 19.73 12.80 -17.86
CA VAL A 15 19.46 11.34 -17.93
C VAL A 15 18.15 11.06 -18.66
N LEU A 16 17.05 11.73 -18.30
CA LEU A 16 15.75 11.50 -18.93
C LEU A 16 15.80 11.73 -20.45
N LYS A 17 16.45 12.81 -20.88
CA LYS A 17 16.65 13.11 -22.31
C LYS A 17 17.54 12.05 -22.97
N GLY A 18 18.61 11.62 -22.30
CA GLY A 18 19.51 10.55 -22.77
C GLY A 18 18.84 9.18 -22.90
N LEU A 19 17.82 8.90 -22.07
CA LEU A 19 16.96 7.72 -22.15
C LEU A 19 15.85 7.82 -23.21
N GLY A 20 15.69 8.97 -23.86
CA GLY A 20 14.68 9.19 -24.91
C GLY A 20 13.31 9.64 -24.41
N TYR A 21 13.20 10.13 -23.17
CA TYR A 21 11.96 10.77 -22.71
C TYR A 21 11.73 12.09 -23.45
N HIS A 22 10.48 12.34 -23.85
CA HIS A 22 10.11 13.52 -24.64
C HIS A 22 9.84 14.77 -23.80
N GLY A 23 9.75 14.62 -22.48
CA GLY A 23 9.49 15.72 -21.57
C GLY A 23 9.64 15.30 -20.11
N ALA A 24 9.73 16.29 -19.24
CA ALA A 24 9.79 16.11 -17.80
C ALA A 24 8.90 17.16 -17.11
N LEU A 25 8.21 16.74 -16.05
CA LEU A 25 7.48 17.67 -15.18
C LEU A 25 8.42 18.13 -14.08
N ILE A 26 8.66 19.44 -14.02
CA ILE A 26 9.47 20.08 -13.01
C ILE A 26 8.52 20.73 -12.00
N GLY A 27 8.37 20.11 -10.83
CA GLY A 27 7.48 20.57 -9.77
C GLY A 27 8.22 21.32 -8.66
N ASN A 28 7.51 22.24 -8.00
CA ASN A 28 7.94 22.88 -6.74
C ASN A 28 9.22 23.75 -6.84
N LEU A 29 9.50 24.33 -8.01
CA LEU A 29 10.49 25.40 -8.14
C LEU A 29 9.85 26.78 -7.90
N SER A 30 10.66 27.71 -7.43
CA SER A 30 10.29 29.07 -7.05
C SER A 30 9.54 29.80 -8.16
N SER A 31 8.84 30.88 -7.81
CA SER A 31 8.11 31.74 -8.76
C SER A 31 8.99 32.41 -9.82
N ASP A 32 10.32 32.23 -9.74
CA ASP A 32 11.30 32.87 -10.60
C ASP A 32 11.76 31.93 -11.74
N PHE A 33 11.44 32.31 -12.97
CA PHE A 33 11.85 31.59 -14.18
C PHE A 33 13.37 31.55 -14.39
N SER A 34 14.14 32.43 -13.76
CA SER A 34 15.60 32.46 -13.84
C SER A 34 16.24 31.16 -13.35
N GLU A 35 15.73 30.60 -12.24
CA GLU A 35 16.23 29.34 -11.70
C GLU A 35 15.96 28.16 -12.64
N ILE A 36 14.77 28.14 -13.25
CA ILE A 36 14.40 27.11 -14.23
C ILE A 36 15.33 27.18 -15.44
N LYS A 37 15.59 28.40 -15.94
CA LYS A 37 16.52 28.59 -17.05
C LYS A 37 17.92 28.05 -16.72
N GLN A 38 18.45 28.35 -15.53
CA GLN A 38 19.75 27.84 -15.10
C GLN A 38 19.79 26.30 -15.06
N VAL A 39 18.72 25.66 -14.57
CA VAL A 39 18.60 24.20 -14.55
C VAL A 39 18.58 23.62 -15.97
N LEU A 40 17.83 24.24 -16.88
CA LEU A 40 17.74 23.80 -18.28
C LEU A 40 19.06 23.97 -19.01
N ASP A 41 19.68 25.15 -18.91
CA ASP A 41 20.99 25.44 -19.52
C ASP A 41 22.04 24.41 -19.02
N LYS A 42 22.07 24.14 -17.71
CA LYS A 42 22.98 23.14 -17.12
C LYS A 42 22.66 21.73 -17.59
N ALA A 43 21.39 21.35 -17.70
CA ALA A 43 20.99 20.04 -18.23
C ALA A 43 21.45 19.81 -19.68
N GLU A 44 21.38 20.85 -20.53
CA GLU A 44 21.86 20.77 -21.92
C GLU A 44 23.37 20.54 -21.99
N THR A 45 24.15 21.22 -21.14
CA THR A 45 25.60 21.01 -21.08
C THR A 45 25.98 19.60 -20.62
N LEU A 46 25.17 19.00 -19.75
CA LEU A 46 25.40 17.65 -19.20
C LEU A 46 24.84 16.53 -20.08
N GLN A 47 24.18 16.85 -21.20
CA GLN A 47 23.46 15.88 -22.02
C GLN A 47 24.40 14.87 -22.70
N SER A 48 25.60 15.27 -23.12
CA SER A 48 26.55 14.35 -23.79
C SER A 48 27.03 13.23 -22.88
N ASP A 49 27.25 13.56 -21.61
CA ASP A 49 27.97 12.72 -20.64
C ASP A 49 27.05 12.13 -19.57
N TRP A 50 25.77 11.98 -19.91
CA TRP A 50 24.73 11.65 -18.92
C TRP A 50 24.96 10.34 -18.16
N ARG A 51 25.68 9.40 -18.78
CA ARG A 51 26.04 8.11 -18.17
C ARG A 51 27.03 8.27 -17.02
N ASN A 52 27.89 9.29 -17.04
CA ASN A 52 28.99 9.45 -16.10
C ASN A 52 28.52 9.84 -14.69
N PHE A 53 27.37 10.51 -14.58
CA PHE A 53 26.81 10.93 -13.28
C PHE A 53 25.62 10.06 -12.83
N LEU A 54 25.41 8.88 -13.44
CA LEU A 54 24.40 7.94 -12.94
C LEU A 54 24.70 7.49 -11.50
N ALA A 55 25.99 7.37 -11.14
CA ALA A 55 26.40 7.04 -9.78
C ALA A 55 26.00 8.13 -8.77
N ASP A 56 26.03 9.40 -9.17
CA ASP A 56 25.63 10.53 -8.32
C ASP A 56 24.11 10.56 -8.04
N LEU A 57 23.33 9.87 -8.88
CA LEU A 57 21.88 9.75 -8.74
C LEU A 57 21.45 8.49 -7.98
N ASP A 58 22.41 7.75 -7.42
CA ASP A 58 22.14 6.65 -6.49
C ASP A 58 21.97 7.22 -5.07
N PHE A 59 20.71 7.34 -4.64
CA PHE A 59 20.35 7.90 -3.33
C PHE A 59 20.17 6.84 -2.24
N SER A 60 20.64 5.61 -2.48
CA SER A 60 20.21 4.50 -1.66
C SER A 60 20.84 4.44 -0.27
N GLY A 61 21.84 5.30 0.00
CA GLY A 61 22.30 5.75 1.32
C GLY A 61 22.72 4.68 2.33
N SER A 62 22.60 3.41 1.98
CA SER A 62 22.67 2.26 2.87
C SER A 62 23.70 1.27 2.35
N ALA A 63 24.34 0.54 3.26
CA ALA A 63 25.33 -0.46 2.90
C ALA A 63 24.77 -1.64 2.09
N SER A 64 23.43 -1.79 2.01
CA SER A 64 22.75 -2.86 1.28
C SER A 64 21.38 -2.40 0.75
N PRO A 65 21.36 -1.61 -0.33
CA PRO A 65 20.13 -1.08 -0.87
C PRO A 65 19.32 -2.15 -1.62
N PHE A 66 18.00 -2.16 -1.42
CA PHE A 66 17.10 -3.03 -2.17
C PHE A 66 16.47 -2.25 -3.33
N TYR A 67 16.78 -2.68 -4.55
CA TYR A 67 16.06 -2.26 -5.75
C TYR A 67 15.13 -3.38 -6.20
N TYR A 68 13.88 -3.04 -6.49
CA TYR A 68 12.93 -4.02 -6.99
C TYR A 68 13.34 -4.58 -8.35
N PHE A 69 14.01 -3.79 -9.19
CA PHE A 69 14.58 -4.24 -10.45
C PHE A 69 16.08 -4.47 -10.31
N GLN A 70 16.59 -5.55 -10.90
CA GLN A 70 18.02 -5.86 -10.87
C GLN A 70 18.80 -4.83 -11.69
N LYS A 71 19.99 -4.45 -11.21
CA LYS A 71 20.88 -3.54 -11.93
C LYS A 71 21.58 -4.28 -13.07
N ASP A 72 21.59 -3.68 -14.25
CA ASP A 72 22.34 -4.15 -15.40
C ASP A 72 23.82 -3.80 -15.21
N PRO A 73 24.74 -4.79 -15.18
CA PRO A 73 26.16 -4.55 -14.98
C PRO A 73 26.83 -3.79 -16.13
N GLN A 74 26.24 -3.75 -17.33
CA GLN A 74 26.86 -3.11 -18.50
C GLN A 74 26.57 -1.61 -18.61
N ASN A 75 25.34 -1.18 -18.31
CA ASN A 75 24.92 0.22 -18.46
C ASN A 75 24.60 0.92 -17.12
N GLY A 76 24.59 0.18 -16.00
CA GLY A 76 24.28 0.72 -14.68
C GLY A 76 22.81 1.06 -14.43
N LEU A 77 21.92 0.78 -15.39
CA LEU A 77 20.47 1.02 -15.32
C LEU A 77 19.73 -0.19 -14.74
N SER A 78 18.43 -0.02 -14.47
CA SER A 78 17.56 -1.10 -14.03
C SER A 78 17.12 -1.99 -15.19
N THR A 79 17.21 -3.30 -15.02
CA THR A 79 16.62 -4.30 -15.92
C THR A 79 15.11 -4.43 -15.72
N SER A 80 14.43 -5.18 -16.59
CA SER A 80 13.02 -5.56 -16.39
C SER A 80 12.83 -6.72 -15.40
N ASN A 81 13.92 -7.36 -14.97
CA ASN A 81 13.85 -8.53 -14.11
C ASN A 81 13.71 -8.08 -12.65
N PRO A 82 12.68 -8.57 -11.93
CA PRO A 82 12.55 -8.26 -10.52
C PRO A 82 13.65 -8.95 -9.71
N SER A 83 14.16 -8.25 -8.70
CA SER A 83 15.05 -8.79 -7.69
C SER A 83 14.30 -9.80 -6.84
N PRO A 84 14.91 -10.94 -6.49
CA PRO A 84 14.30 -11.90 -5.60
C PRO A 84 14.05 -11.25 -4.24
N VAL A 85 12.80 -11.24 -3.78
CA VAL A 85 12.45 -10.80 -2.43
C VAL A 85 13.06 -11.81 -1.46
N ALA A 86 13.90 -11.33 -0.53
CA ALA A 86 14.56 -12.19 0.47
C ALA A 86 13.54 -13.09 1.20
N LEU A 87 13.91 -14.37 1.32
CA LEU A 87 13.05 -15.52 1.60
C LEU A 87 12.51 -15.62 3.05
N LYS A 88 11.29 -16.17 3.15
CA LYS A 88 10.58 -16.74 4.30
C LYS A 88 10.67 -15.95 5.62
N HIS A 89 9.77 -15.00 5.77
CA HIS A 89 9.35 -14.54 7.09
C HIS A 89 8.22 -15.43 7.62
N PHE A 90 8.32 -15.88 8.87
CA PHE A 90 7.17 -16.48 9.54
C PHE A 90 6.17 -15.36 9.85
N PRO A 91 4.91 -15.48 9.41
CA PRO A 91 3.91 -14.49 9.74
C PRO A 91 3.74 -14.38 11.27
N LEU A 92 3.46 -13.18 11.75
CA LEU A 92 3.09 -12.95 13.15
C LEU A 92 1.95 -13.92 13.54
N PRO A 93 1.92 -14.45 14.78
CA PRO A 93 0.85 -15.36 15.22
C PRO A 93 -0.55 -14.77 15.01
N THR A 94 -0.69 -13.46 15.19
CA THR A 94 -1.93 -12.72 14.93
C THR A 94 -2.34 -12.75 13.47
N TYR A 95 -1.39 -12.63 12.54
CA TYR A 95 -1.68 -12.78 11.10
C TYR A 95 -2.18 -14.19 10.80
N SER A 96 -1.48 -15.23 11.26
CA SER A 96 -1.85 -16.62 11.01
C SER A 96 -3.24 -16.95 11.56
N PHE A 97 -3.54 -16.50 12.78
CA PHE A 97 -4.86 -16.64 13.38
C PHE A 97 -5.95 -15.93 12.56
N SER A 98 -5.70 -14.67 12.18
CA SER A 98 -6.66 -13.88 11.41
C SER A 98 -6.90 -14.46 10.02
N TYR A 99 -5.85 -14.95 9.38
CA TYR A 99 -5.91 -15.65 8.10
C TYR A 99 -6.72 -16.94 8.20
N PHE A 100 -6.52 -17.72 9.25
CA PHE A 100 -7.29 -18.92 9.51
C PHE A 100 -8.78 -18.61 9.72
N VAL A 101 -9.10 -17.59 10.51
CA VAL A 101 -10.49 -17.13 10.71
C VAL A 101 -11.11 -16.64 9.40
N ASP A 102 -10.36 -15.87 8.60
CA ASP A 102 -10.82 -15.42 7.29
C ASP A 102 -11.14 -16.60 6.36
N TRP A 103 -10.23 -17.58 6.30
CA TRP A 103 -10.43 -18.82 5.54
C TRP A 103 -11.65 -19.62 6.00
N LEU A 104 -11.91 -19.69 7.32
CA LEU A 104 -13.05 -20.41 7.86
C LEU A 104 -14.40 -19.75 7.51
N VAL A 105 -14.45 -18.42 7.56
CA VAL A 105 -15.72 -17.65 7.59
C VAL A 105 -16.03 -16.94 6.27
N TYR A 106 -15.03 -16.40 5.58
CA TYR A 106 -15.23 -15.51 4.41
C TYR A 106 -14.93 -16.18 3.07
N VAL A 107 -14.22 -17.31 3.06
CA VAL A 107 -14.01 -18.08 1.83
C VAL A 107 -15.24 -18.95 1.56
N PRO A 108 -15.85 -18.92 0.36
CA PRO A 108 -17.08 -19.69 0.07
C PRO A 108 -16.98 -21.21 0.29
N ARG A 109 -15.75 -21.75 0.24
CA ARG A 109 -15.45 -23.18 0.52
C ARG A 109 -15.12 -23.45 2.00
N GLY A 110 -15.11 -22.43 2.84
CA GLY A 110 -14.82 -22.54 4.27
C GLY A 110 -15.93 -23.27 5.00
N PRO A 111 -15.61 -24.07 6.04
CA PRO A 111 -16.59 -24.91 6.74
C PRO A 111 -17.64 -24.09 7.49
N LEU A 112 -17.32 -22.87 7.92
CA LEU A 112 -18.26 -22.02 8.65
C LEU A 112 -19.01 -21.03 7.74
N PHE A 113 -18.59 -20.88 6.49
CA PHE A 113 -19.09 -19.88 5.55
C PHE A 113 -20.62 -19.82 5.48
N THR A 114 -21.27 -20.96 5.22
CA THR A 114 -22.73 -21.05 5.08
C THR A 114 -23.45 -20.78 6.40
N LEU A 115 -22.92 -21.30 7.52
CA LEU A 115 -23.50 -21.11 8.85
C LEU A 115 -23.45 -19.63 9.26
N THR A 116 -22.28 -19.00 9.11
CA THR A 116 -22.09 -17.58 9.42
C THR A 116 -22.89 -16.68 8.51
N GLY A 117 -23.03 -17.03 7.22
CA GLY A 117 -23.88 -16.29 6.29
C GLY A 117 -25.35 -16.33 6.67
N ARG A 118 -25.89 -17.53 6.95
CA ARG A 118 -27.27 -17.70 7.45
C ARG A 118 -27.51 -16.93 8.75
N PHE A 119 -26.55 -16.97 9.67
CA PHE A 119 -26.63 -16.21 10.92
C PHE A 119 -26.58 -14.69 10.69
N CYS A 120 -25.73 -14.20 9.79
CA CYS A 120 -25.67 -12.78 9.45
C CYS A 120 -26.96 -12.28 8.77
N HIS A 121 -27.56 -13.08 7.90
CA HIS A 121 -28.89 -12.79 7.33
C HIS A 121 -30.00 -12.78 8.39
N PHE A 122 -29.96 -13.70 9.35
CA PHE A 122 -30.89 -13.69 10.49
C PHE A 122 -30.72 -12.42 11.34
N CYS A 123 -29.48 -12.04 11.64
CA CYS A 123 -29.17 -10.83 12.39
C CYS A 123 -29.55 -9.55 11.64
N SER A 124 -29.43 -9.51 10.31
CA SER A 124 -29.75 -8.32 9.51
C SER A 124 -31.23 -7.90 9.57
N SER A 125 -32.12 -8.86 9.84
CA SER A 125 -33.57 -8.63 9.91
C SER A 125 -34.07 -8.31 11.33
N ARG A 126 -33.24 -8.44 12.37
CA ARG A 126 -33.66 -8.34 13.79
C ARG A 126 -32.80 -7.32 14.55
N LYS A 127 -33.42 -6.21 14.98
CA LYS A 127 -32.74 -5.08 15.64
C LYS A 127 -31.83 -5.49 16.82
N TYR A 128 -32.31 -6.36 17.70
CA TYR A 128 -31.54 -6.82 18.87
C TYR A 128 -30.29 -7.62 18.47
N TRP A 129 -30.46 -8.57 17.55
CA TRP A 129 -29.36 -9.41 17.08
C TRP A 129 -28.35 -8.64 16.22
N TYR A 130 -28.83 -7.68 15.42
CA TYR A 130 -27.98 -6.73 14.73
C TYR A 130 -27.10 -5.96 15.71
N ALA A 131 -27.69 -5.37 16.75
CA ALA A 131 -26.96 -4.58 17.75
C ALA A 131 -25.94 -5.44 18.51
N PHE A 132 -26.31 -6.68 18.87
CA PHE A 132 -25.40 -7.63 19.47
C PHE A 132 -24.20 -7.95 18.58
N LEU A 133 -24.43 -8.31 17.32
CA LEU A 133 -23.36 -8.66 16.39
C LEU A 133 -22.47 -7.47 16.06
N TRP A 134 -23.07 -6.28 15.93
CA TRP A 134 -22.35 -5.03 15.76
C TRP A 134 -21.44 -4.72 16.96
N LEU A 135 -21.92 -4.89 18.19
CA LEU A 135 -21.13 -4.65 19.40
C LEU A 135 -19.98 -5.66 19.51
N LEU A 136 -20.26 -6.93 19.20
CA LEU A 136 -19.25 -7.99 19.15
C LEU A 136 -18.16 -7.65 18.13
N GLU A 137 -18.53 -7.19 16.94
CA GLU A 137 -17.58 -6.74 15.92
C GLU A 137 -16.77 -5.52 16.39
N TYR A 138 -17.44 -4.53 16.97
CA TYR A 138 -16.81 -3.30 17.46
C TYR A 138 -15.72 -3.62 18.51
N ILE A 139 -16.04 -4.45 19.50
CA ILE A 139 -15.11 -4.83 20.56
C ILE A 139 -13.99 -5.71 19.99
N SER A 140 -14.33 -6.78 19.26
CA SER A 140 -13.35 -7.74 18.76
C SER A 140 -12.38 -7.10 17.77
N LYS A 141 -12.87 -6.36 16.77
CA LYS A 141 -12.01 -5.70 15.79
C LYS A 141 -11.35 -4.44 16.33
N GLY A 142 -11.98 -3.76 17.29
CA GLY A 142 -11.37 -2.65 18.02
C GLY A 142 -10.11 -3.12 18.76
N LEU A 143 -10.23 -4.21 19.53
CA LEU A 143 -9.12 -4.77 20.29
C LEU A 143 -8.03 -5.40 19.41
N LEU A 144 -8.42 -6.21 18.41
CA LEU A 144 -7.46 -6.96 17.59
C LEU A 144 -6.76 -6.11 16.53
N TYR A 145 -7.47 -5.15 15.92
CA TYR A 145 -6.99 -4.44 14.72
C TYR A 145 -7.06 -2.91 14.83
N GLY A 146 -7.55 -2.36 15.95
CA GLY A 146 -7.83 -0.93 16.07
C GLY A 146 -8.85 -0.46 15.03
N CYS A 147 -9.90 -1.24 14.80
CA CYS A 147 -10.89 -0.97 13.75
C CYS A 147 -11.67 0.34 13.98
N ASN A 148 -11.81 1.14 12.94
CA ASN A 148 -12.58 2.39 12.93
C ASN A 148 -13.98 2.24 12.29
N MET A 149 -14.51 1.02 12.20
CA MET A 149 -15.87 0.69 11.73
C MET A 149 -16.25 1.37 10.40
N CYS A 150 -15.46 1.15 9.35
CA CYS A 150 -15.80 1.63 8.00
C CYS A 150 -17.00 0.92 7.36
N GLY A 151 -17.44 -0.22 7.91
CA GLY A 151 -18.52 -1.04 7.36
C GLY A 151 -18.17 -1.83 6.10
N ASP A 152 -17.00 -1.56 5.51
CA ASP A 152 -16.47 -2.22 4.33
C ASP A 152 -15.04 -2.70 4.62
N CYS A 153 -14.90 -3.95 5.05
CA CYS A 153 -13.69 -4.44 5.70
C CYS A 153 -12.66 -4.97 4.70
N THR A 154 -11.47 -4.37 4.71
CA THR A 154 -10.36 -4.71 3.81
C THR A 154 -9.16 -5.34 4.53
N LEU A 155 -9.36 -5.83 5.77
CA LEU A 155 -8.28 -6.41 6.60
C LEU A 155 -7.51 -7.51 5.86
N TYR A 156 -8.21 -8.47 5.25
CA TYR A 156 -7.58 -9.55 4.48
C TYR A 156 -6.63 -9.02 3.39
N ALA A 157 -7.07 -8.00 2.65
CA ALA A 157 -6.28 -7.42 1.57
C ALA A 157 -5.07 -6.64 2.09
N CYS A 158 -5.13 -6.08 3.30
CA CYS A 158 -4.07 -5.25 3.86
C CYS A 158 -3.31 -5.93 5.01
N GLY A 159 -3.06 -7.23 4.92
CA GLY A 159 -2.25 -7.96 5.91
C GLY A 159 -2.81 -7.94 7.33
N PHE A 160 -4.13 -7.91 7.46
CA PHE A 160 -4.89 -7.79 8.71
C PHE A 160 -4.62 -6.51 9.50
N LEU A 161 -4.34 -5.40 8.81
CA LEU A 161 -4.18 -4.07 9.40
C LEU A 161 -5.25 -3.12 8.89
N CYS A 162 -5.93 -2.40 9.79
CA CYS A 162 -6.96 -1.43 9.42
C CYS A 162 -6.33 -0.14 8.87
N TYR A 163 -6.63 0.20 7.60
CA TYR A 163 -6.07 1.40 6.96
C TYR A 163 -6.57 2.70 7.61
N ARG A 164 -7.81 2.70 8.13
CA ARG A 164 -8.46 3.85 8.78
C ARG A 164 -7.83 4.25 10.11
N SER A 165 -7.15 3.33 10.79
CA SER A 165 -6.44 3.63 12.05
C SER A 165 -4.92 3.65 11.85
N GLY A 166 -4.44 2.82 10.92
CA GLY A 166 -3.03 2.70 10.60
C GLY A 166 -2.46 3.89 9.84
N CYS A 167 -3.18 4.42 8.84
CA CYS A 167 -2.68 5.46 7.95
C CYS A 167 -3.31 6.83 8.25
N PRO A 168 -2.53 7.87 8.56
CA PRO A 168 -3.08 9.22 8.80
C PRO A 168 -3.79 9.81 7.58
N LYS A 169 -3.45 9.33 6.38
CA LYS A 169 -4.07 9.76 5.12
C LYS A 169 -5.32 8.95 4.77
N ASN A 170 -5.71 7.96 5.57
CA ASN A 170 -6.82 7.04 5.30
C ASN A 170 -6.78 6.41 3.88
N MET A 171 -5.58 6.18 3.35
CA MET A 171 -5.38 5.71 1.98
C MET A 171 -5.52 4.19 1.91
N LEU A 172 -6.59 3.72 1.26
CA LEU A 172 -6.89 2.29 1.09
C LEU A 172 -5.99 1.61 0.07
N ASN A 173 -5.69 2.29 -1.03
CA ASN A 173 -4.78 1.80 -2.07
C ASN A 173 -3.48 2.59 -1.99
N GLY A 174 -2.37 1.95 -1.64
CA GLY A 174 -1.06 2.58 -1.57
C GLY A 174 0.05 1.68 -2.10
N PRO A 175 1.33 2.00 -1.86
CA PRO A 175 1.84 3.06 -0.98
C PRO A 175 1.69 4.48 -1.55
N CYS A 176 1.70 5.50 -0.68
CA CYS A 176 1.65 6.91 -1.10
C CYS A 176 3.00 7.52 -1.51
N GLY A 177 4.10 6.74 -1.52
CA GLY A 177 5.47 7.22 -1.77
C GLY A 177 6.13 7.98 -0.60
N GLY A 178 5.34 8.61 0.27
CA GLY A 178 5.82 9.39 1.42
C GLY A 178 6.37 8.63 2.64
N SER A 179 7.06 7.51 2.47
CA SER A 179 7.71 6.82 3.60
C SER A 179 9.22 7.06 3.58
N ILE A 180 9.78 7.44 4.73
CA ILE A 180 11.20 7.72 4.90
C ILE A 180 11.73 6.72 5.93
N GLU A 181 12.70 5.88 5.55
CA GLU A 181 13.31 4.86 6.42
C GLU A 181 12.30 3.95 7.15
N GLY A 182 11.16 3.70 6.50
CA GLY A 182 10.07 2.89 7.05
C GLY A 182 9.11 3.65 7.98
N TYR A 183 9.32 4.93 8.23
CA TYR A 183 8.42 5.83 8.97
C TYR A 183 7.50 6.61 8.03
N CYS A 184 6.36 7.06 8.54
CA CYS A 184 5.43 7.90 7.79
C CYS A 184 5.92 9.35 7.75
N GLU A 185 5.90 10.01 6.59
CA GLU A 185 6.30 11.43 6.46
C GLU A 185 5.51 12.38 7.38
N VAL A 186 4.26 12.05 7.70
CA VAL A 186 3.41 12.87 8.58
C VAL A 186 3.90 12.81 10.03
N PHE A 187 4.53 11.70 10.41
CA PHE A 187 5.05 11.47 11.76
C PHE A 187 6.46 10.84 11.69
N PRO A 188 7.47 11.61 11.25
CA PRO A 188 8.85 11.13 11.13
C PRO A 188 9.32 10.56 12.47
N GLU A 189 10.01 9.42 12.43
CA GLU A 189 10.58 8.71 13.60
C GLU A 189 9.61 8.28 14.71
N LYS A 190 8.34 8.71 14.67
CA LYS A 190 7.32 8.43 15.68
C LYS A 190 6.38 7.29 15.27
N LYS A 191 5.94 7.25 14.01
CA LYS A 191 4.98 6.24 13.52
C LYS A 191 5.53 5.51 12.29
N ARG A 192 5.69 4.19 12.41
CA ARG A 192 6.00 3.32 11.26
C ARG A 192 4.91 3.44 10.19
N CYS A 193 5.33 3.56 8.94
CA CYS A 193 4.42 3.69 7.81
C CYS A 193 3.47 2.48 7.72
N TYR A 194 2.17 2.74 7.53
CA TYR A 194 1.15 1.71 7.40
C TYR A 194 1.50 0.68 6.32
N TRP A 195 1.84 1.14 5.11
CA TRP A 195 2.15 0.27 3.97
C TRP A 195 3.43 -0.55 4.15
N VAL A 196 4.38 -0.03 4.93
CA VAL A 196 5.57 -0.79 5.34
C VAL A 196 5.15 -1.94 6.27
N LYS A 197 4.29 -1.68 7.26
CA LYS A 197 3.73 -2.75 8.12
C LYS A 197 2.96 -3.80 7.32
N VAL A 198 2.12 -3.36 6.38
CA VAL A 198 1.38 -4.27 5.48
C VAL A 198 2.35 -5.15 4.70
N TYR A 199 3.36 -4.56 4.07
CA TYR A 199 4.41 -5.29 3.36
C TYR A 199 5.09 -6.33 4.25
N HIS A 200 5.50 -5.96 5.46
CA HIS A 200 6.13 -6.89 6.41
C HIS A 200 5.22 -8.07 6.80
N ASN A 201 3.91 -7.86 6.92
CA ASN A 201 2.96 -8.94 7.23
C ASN A 201 2.77 -9.91 6.06
N ILE A 202 2.88 -9.44 4.81
CA ILE A 202 2.55 -10.26 3.62
C ILE A 202 3.78 -10.76 2.84
N LYS A 203 4.97 -10.18 3.02
CA LYS A 203 6.19 -10.47 2.21
C LYS A 203 6.72 -11.92 2.25
N GLY A 204 6.14 -12.80 3.05
CA GLY A 204 6.46 -14.23 3.10
C GLY A 204 5.32 -15.15 2.66
N VAL A 205 4.13 -14.60 2.41
CA VAL A 205 2.95 -15.35 2.00
C VAL A 205 2.85 -15.21 0.48
N LYS A 206 2.74 -16.32 -0.26
CA LYS A 206 2.61 -16.33 -1.73
C LYS A 206 1.36 -15.58 -2.26
N GLN A 207 0.57 -14.98 -1.38
CA GLN A 207 -0.61 -14.20 -1.68
C GLN A 207 -0.22 -12.72 -1.77
N HIS A 208 0.22 -12.30 -2.96
CA HIS A 208 0.55 -10.91 -3.31
C HIS A 208 -0.72 -10.06 -3.50
N VAL A 209 -1.65 -10.06 -2.54
CA VAL A 209 -3.03 -9.58 -2.78
C VAL A 209 -3.15 -8.04 -2.84
N THR A 210 -2.14 -7.27 -2.42
CA THR A 210 -2.30 -5.79 -2.35
C THR A 210 -1.48 -5.00 -3.36
N PHE A 211 -0.28 -5.46 -3.73
CA PHE A 211 0.62 -4.65 -4.58
C PHE A 211 0.48 -4.94 -6.08
N THR A 212 -0.03 -6.12 -6.44
CA THR A 212 -0.18 -6.57 -7.84
C THR A 212 -1.64 -6.79 -8.26
N ALA A 213 -2.58 -6.60 -7.33
CA ALA A 213 -4.01 -6.73 -7.59
C ALA A 213 -4.59 -5.44 -8.17
N PRO A 214 -5.75 -5.51 -8.86
CA PRO A 214 -6.50 -4.30 -9.22
C PRO A 214 -6.80 -3.46 -7.96
N PRO A 215 -6.85 -2.13 -8.09
CA PRO A 215 -7.14 -1.25 -6.96
C PRO A 215 -8.50 -1.58 -6.34
N ILE A 216 -8.55 -1.62 -5.02
CA ILE A 216 -9.80 -1.85 -4.29
C ILE A 216 -10.69 -0.62 -4.47
N PRO A 217 -11.99 -0.78 -4.79
CA PRO A 217 -12.91 0.34 -4.87
C PRO A 217 -12.92 1.18 -3.59
N ALA A 218 -13.25 2.47 -3.73
CA ALA A 218 -13.44 3.32 -2.56
C ALA A 218 -14.57 2.77 -1.68
N SER A 219 -14.36 2.80 -0.36
CA SER A 219 -15.36 2.40 0.62
C SER A 219 -16.61 3.27 0.50
N ASP A 220 -17.78 2.64 0.48
CA ASP A 220 -19.07 3.33 0.48
C ASP A 220 -19.28 4.08 1.82
N PRO A 221 -19.43 5.42 1.80
CA PRO A 221 -19.66 6.21 3.01
C PRO A 221 -20.95 5.83 3.76
N SER A 222 -21.97 5.31 3.07
CA SER A 222 -23.24 4.92 3.67
C SER A 222 -23.11 3.73 4.63
N LEU A 223 -22.05 2.92 4.49
CA LEU A 223 -21.76 1.79 5.35
C LEU A 223 -21.00 2.19 6.62
N GLN A 224 -20.57 3.44 6.75
CA GLN A 224 -19.79 3.86 7.91
C GLN A 224 -20.56 3.62 9.22
N ARG A 225 -19.87 3.10 10.24
CA ARG A 225 -20.42 2.67 11.55
C ARG A 225 -21.41 1.51 11.48
N THR A 226 -21.55 0.82 10.35
CA THR A 226 -22.33 -0.43 10.26
C THR A 226 -21.44 -1.67 10.40
N SER A 227 -22.06 -2.84 10.57
CA SER A 227 -21.33 -4.10 10.72
C SER A 227 -20.79 -4.59 9.38
N SER A 228 -19.48 -4.72 9.25
CA SER A 228 -18.88 -5.24 8.01
C SER A 228 -19.06 -6.75 7.85
N TRP A 229 -19.28 -7.47 8.96
CA TRP A 229 -19.65 -8.90 8.91
C TRP A 229 -20.98 -9.08 8.19
N ILE A 230 -22.00 -8.31 8.57
CA ILE A 230 -23.31 -8.35 7.94
C ILE A 230 -23.21 -7.84 6.49
N ASN A 231 -22.53 -6.74 6.25
CA ASN A 231 -22.44 -6.16 4.90
C ASN A 231 -21.76 -7.10 3.88
N PHE A 232 -20.76 -7.87 4.31
CA PHE A 232 -20.12 -8.89 3.47
C PHE A 232 -21.13 -9.94 3.01
N PHE A 233 -21.86 -10.57 3.93
CA PHE A 233 -22.84 -11.61 3.58
C PHE A 233 -24.09 -11.06 2.88
N MET A 234 -24.42 -9.79 3.10
CA MET A 234 -25.48 -9.10 2.37
C MET A 234 -25.05 -8.62 0.97
N GLY A 235 -23.78 -8.80 0.59
CA GLY A 235 -23.24 -8.37 -0.71
C GLY A 235 -23.17 -6.85 -0.89
N LYS A 236 -23.12 -6.09 0.21
CA LYS A 236 -23.05 -4.61 0.20
C LYS A 236 -21.62 -4.09 0.13
N ASP A 237 -20.64 -4.91 0.49
CA ASP A 237 -19.23 -4.53 0.57
C ASP A 237 -18.57 -4.42 -0.83
N HIS A 238 -17.32 -3.97 -0.88
CA HIS A 238 -16.56 -3.83 -2.15
C HIS A 238 -16.43 -5.14 -2.94
N ARG A 239 -16.56 -6.31 -2.28
CA ARG A 239 -16.49 -7.63 -2.92
C ARG A 239 -17.77 -7.98 -3.67
N LYS A 240 -18.91 -7.35 -3.32
CA LYS A 240 -20.24 -7.57 -3.92
C LYS A 240 -20.60 -9.05 -4.04
N MET A 241 -20.20 -9.84 -3.04
CA MET A 241 -20.44 -11.27 -3.06
C MET A 241 -21.94 -11.56 -3.00
N LYS A 242 -22.45 -12.41 -3.90
CA LYS A 242 -23.81 -12.96 -3.79
C LYS A 242 -23.77 -14.24 -2.95
N PHE A 243 -24.31 -14.18 -1.73
CA PHE A 243 -24.45 -15.36 -0.88
C PHE A 243 -25.59 -16.25 -1.38
N GLU A 244 -25.26 -17.40 -1.96
CA GLU A 244 -26.23 -18.41 -2.41
C GLU A 244 -26.41 -19.50 -1.33
N GLY A 245 -27.11 -19.15 -0.26
CA GLY A 245 -27.41 -20.06 0.84
C GLY A 245 -28.56 -21.03 0.54
N ARG A 246 -28.39 -21.95 -0.42
CA ARG A 246 -29.23 -23.16 -0.47
C ARG A 246 -28.99 -24.04 0.76
#